data_AF-Q2HW65-F1
#
_entry.id   AF-Q2HW65-F1
#
_cell.length_a   1.000
_cell.length_b   1.000
_cell.length_c   1.000
_cell.angle_alpha   90.00
_cell.angle_beta   90.00
_cell.angle_gamma   90.00
#
_symmetry.space_group_name_H-M   'P 1'
#
loop_
_entity.id
_entity.type
_entity.pdbx_description
1 polymer ?
#
loop_
_entity_poly.entity_id
_entity_poly.type
_entity_poly.pdbx_seq_one_letter_code
_entity_poly.pdbx_strand_id
1 'polypeptide(L)'
;MDLRQRVSKESLVVSPINTPKIWLVGDEWDEYEQMEAPKGSLFIPFSHFPPKKMRKDCFYHYTPAMITPTTFMNSHSCENWLPRRVMSAWRIAGIIHALEGWNVHECGDTILSIEKVWEASIRHGFQPLKNILTN
;
A
#
# COMPACT_ATOMS: atom_id res chain seq x y z
N MET A 1 -7.20 3.42 -50.29
CA MET A 1 -5.77 3.29 -49.93
C MET A 1 -5.72 2.51 -48.63
N ASP A 2 -5.35 1.24 -48.75
CA ASP A 2 -5.37 0.21 -47.71
C ASP A 2 -4.09 0.37 -46.86
N LEU A 3 -4.20 0.94 -45.65
CA LEU A 3 -3.09 1.04 -44.70
C LEU A 3 -3.07 -0.24 -43.84
N ARG A 4 -2.64 -1.33 -44.45
CA ARG A 4 -2.20 -2.53 -43.73
C ARG A 4 -0.95 -2.16 -42.93
N GLN A 5 -1.12 -1.86 -41.65
CA GLN A 5 0.00 -1.81 -40.71
C GLN A 5 0.64 -3.20 -40.67
N ARG A 6 1.88 -3.28 -41.17
CA ARG A 6 2.73 -4.45 -41.02
C ARG A 6 3.08 -4.57 -39.55
N VAL A 7 2.56 -5.60 -38.89
CA VAL A 7 3.05 -6.01 -37.56
C VAL A 7 4.50 -6.42 -37.73
N SER A 8 5.43 -5.58 -37.26
CA SER A 8 6.82 -5.94 -37.12
C SER A 8 6.93 -7.02 -36.05
N LYS A 9 7.54 -8.15 -36.42
CA LYS A 9 7.82 -9.27 -35.54
C LYS A 9 9.02 -8.91 -34.67
N GLU A 10 8.82 -7.98 -33.74
CA GLU A 10 9.83 -7.69 -32.72
C GLU A 10 9.96 -8.93 -31.83
N SER A 11 11.17 -9.51 -31.85
CA SER A 11 11.55 -10.54 -30.90
C SER A 11 11.45 -9.94 -29.51
N LEU A 12 10.38 -10.27 -28.78
CA LEU A 12 10.27 -10.00 -27.36
C LEU A 12 11.37 -10.80 -26.67
N VAL A 13 12.52 -10.18 -26.48
CA VAL A 13 13.55 -10.68 -25.58
C VAL A 13 12.94 -10.59 -24.19
N VAL A 14 12.47 -11.72 -23.69
CA VAL A 14 12.10 -11.88 -22.30
C VAL A 14 13.40 -11.72 -21.52
N SER A 15 13.65 -10.51 -21.04
CA SER A 15 14.60 -10.27 -19.95
C SER A 15 14.34 -11.34 -18.89
N PRO A 16 15.37 -11.98 -18.29
CA PRO A 16 15.13 -12.95 -17.22
C PRO A 16 14.20 -12.29 -16.21
N ILE A 17 12.97 -12.81 -16.14
CA ILE A 17 11.92 -12.23 -15.33
C ILE A 17 12.42 -12.41 -13.90
N ASN A 18 13.03 -11.37 -13.34
CA ASN A 18 13.16 -11.27 -11.90
C ASN A 18 11.72 -11.07 -11.44
N THR A 19 11.04 -12.20 -11.19
CA THR A 19 9.63 -12.20 -10.83
C THR A 19 9.45 -11.17 -9.72
N PRO A 20 8.59 -10.16 -9.91
CA PRO A 20 8.39 -9.17 -8.89
C PRO A 20 8.01 -9.92 -7.63
N LYS A 21 8.88 -9.85 -6.62
CA LYS A 21 8.68 -10.52 -5.35
C LYS A 21 7.56 -9.85 -4.55
N ILE A 22 6.90 -8.81 -5.08
CA ILE A 22 5.93 -7.99 -4.36
C ILE A 22 4.52 -8.45 -4.73
N TRP A 23 3.73 -8.76 -3.72
CA TRP A 23 2.36 -9.21 -3.83
C TRP A 23 1.45 -8.25 -3.07
N LEU A 24 0.42 -7.73 -3.73
CA LEU A 24 -0.66 -6.99 -3.06
C LEU A 24 -1.68 -8.01 -2.59
N VAL A 25 -1.97 -8.02 -1.29
CA VAL A 25 -2.81 -9.07 -0.69
C VAL A 25 -4.03 -8.45 -0.01
N GLY A 26 -5.19 -9.01 -0.30
CA GLY A 26 -6.48 -8.48 0.14
C GLY A 26 -7.08 -9.28 1.28
N ASP A 27 -8.39 -9.11 1.43
CA ASP A 27 -9.21 -10.00 2.24
C ASP A 27 -9.16 -11.41 1.63
N GLU A 28 -9.37 -12.44 2.47
CA GLU A 28 -9.37 -13.85 2.06
C GLU A 28 -8.01 -14.44 1.65
N TRP A 29 -6.91 -13.68 1.75
CA TRP A 29 -5.55 -14.19 1.49
C TRP A 29 -5.20 -15.38 2.39
N ASP A 30 -5.17 -16.58 1.80
CA ASP A 30 -5.12 -17.83 2.54
C ASP A 30 -3.74 -18.51 2.53
N GLU A 31 -3.64 -19.69 3.17
CA GLU A 31 -2.39 -20.45 3.23
C GLU A 31 -1.98 -21.01 1.87
N TYR A 32 -2.94 -21.46 1.06
CA TYR A 32 -2.67 -22.06 -0.24
C TYR A 32 -2.08 -21.02 -1.19
N GLU A 33 -2.70 -19.84 -1.27
CA GLU A 33 -2.21 -18.71 -2.07
C GLU A 33 -0.83 -18.23 -1.60
N GLN A 34 -0.57 -18.23 -0.28
CA GLN A 34 0.74 -17.91 0.27
C GLN A 34 1.82 -18.92 -0.14
N MET A 35 1.49 -20.20 -0.33
CA MET A 35 2.45 -21.23 -0.72
C MET A 35 2.87 -21.11 -2.19
N GLU A 36 1.99 -20.59 -3.06
CA GLU A 36 2.30 -20.34 -4.47
C GLU A 36 3.28 -19.18 -4.68
N ALA A 37 3.41 -18.28 -3.70
CA ALA A 37 4.35 -17.18 -3.77
C ALA A 37 5.82 -17.67 -3.74
N PRO A 38 6.71 -17.13 -4.59
CA PRO A 38 8.13 -17.47 -4.56
C PRO A 38 8.79 -17.17 -3.21
N LYS A 39 9.86 -17.89 -2.87
CA LYS A 39 10.65 -17.61 -1.66
C LYS A 39 11.22 -16.18 -1.69
N GLY A 40 11.16 -15.51 -0.53
CA GLY A 40 11.57 -14.12 -0.39
C GLY A 40 10.55 -13.12 -0.95
N SER A 41 9.30 -13.53 -1.16
CA SER A 41 8.22 -12.61 -1.53
C SER A 41 7.90 -11.61 -0.41
N LEU A 42 7.57 -10.39 -0.77
CA LEU A 42 7.07 -9.31 0.07
C LEU A 42 5.55 -9.18 -0.14
N PHE A 43 4.78 -9.43 0.91
CA PHE A 43 3.35 -9.23 0.92
C PHE A 43 3.02 -7.84 1.47
N ILE A 44 2.27 -7.05 0.71
CA ILE A 44 1.77 -5.73 1.12
C ILE A 44 0.25 -5.82 1.21
N PRO A 45 -0.32 -5.81 2.43
CA PRO A 45 -1.75 -5.90 2.58
C PRO A 45 -2.44 -4.57 2.25
N PHE A 46 -3.58 -4.63 1.57
CA PHE A 46 -4.47 -3.48 1.39
C PHE A 46 -5.83 -3.67 2.06
N SER A 47 -6.05 -4.82 2.71
CA SER A 47 -7.24 -5.09 3.53
C SER A 47 -7.18 -4.39 4.88
N HIS A 48 -8.36 -4.20 5.49
CA HIS A 48 -8.52 -3.60 6.81
C HIS A 48 -7.74 -4.39 7.86
N PHE A 49 -7.90 -5.71 7.89
CA PHE A 49 -7.17 -6.58 8.81
C PHE A 49 -5.96 -7.18 8.12
N PRO A 50 -4.78 -7.19 8.77
CA PRO A 50 -3.60 -7.78 8.18
C PRO A 50 -3.80 -9.30 7.99
N PRO A 51 -3.26 -9.88 6.91
CA PRO A 51 -3.31 -11.31 6.68
C PRO A 51 -2.52 -12.06 7.74
N LYS A 52 -2.90 -13.31 7.97
CA LYS A 52 -2.14 -14.21 8.85
C LYS A 52 -0.79 -14.52 8.21
N LYS A 53 0.28 -14.36 9.00
CA LYS A 53 1.65 -14.68 8.57
C LYS A 53 1.89 -16.18 8.71
N MET A 54 1.78 -16.93 7.61
CA MET A 54 1.89 -18.39 7.62
C MET A 54 3.28 -18.89 7.24
N ARG A 55 4.05 -18.09 6.49
CA ARG A 55 5.39 -18.45 6.00
C ARG A 55 6.47 -17.63 6.67
N LYS A 56 7.64 -18.24 6.91
CA LYS A 56 8.81 -17.58 7.51
C LYS A 56 9.83 -17.12 6.49
N ASP A 57 9.79 -17.67 5.28
CA ASP A 57 10.70 -17.36 4.18
C ASP A 57 10.19 -16.24 3.28
N CYS A 58 9.17 -15.50 3.73
CA CYS A 58 8.58 -14.34 3.08
C CYS A 58 8.51 -13.15 4.05
N PHE A 59 8.44 -11.94 3.49
CA PHE A 59 8.33 -10.69 4.22
C PHE A 59 6.89 -10.21 4.21
N TYR A 60 6.44 -9.64 5.33
CA TYR A 60 5.08 -9.11 5.49
C TYR A 60 5.17 -7.65 5.88
N HIS A 61 4.65 -6.79 5.02
CA HIS A 61 4.49 -5.38 5.30
C HIS A 61 3.23 -5.13 6.14
N TYR A 62 3.19 -3.97 6.79
CA TYR A 62 1.93 -3.41 7.30
C TYR A 62 1.09 -2.88 6.14
N THR A 63 -0.22 -2.79 6.37
CA THR A 63 -1.12 -1.99 5.52
C THR A 63 -0.53 -0.58 5.37
N PRO A 64 -0.61 0.06 4.19
CA PRO A 64 -0.11 1.41 3.99
C PRO A 64 -0.50 2.33 5.15
N ALA A 65 0.51 2.85 5.83
CA ALA A 65 0.36 3.56 7.08
C ALA A 65 1.46 4.62 7.24
N MET A 66 1.18 5.61 8.09
CA MET A 66 2.11 6.69 8.41
C MET A 66 2.18 6.90 9.92
N ILE A 67 3.32 7.41 10.36
CA ILE A 67 3.54 7.86 11.74
C ILE A 67 2.76 9.16 11.93
N THR A 68 2.03 9.25 13.04
CA THR A 68 1.23 10.42 13.39
C THR A 68 2.08 11.54 14.01
N PRO A 69 1.75 12.81 13.74
CA PRO A 69 2.47 13.95 14.29
C PRO A 69 2.39 13.96 15.82
N THR A 70 3.37 14.58 16.48
CA THR A 70 3.43 14.69 17.96
C THR A 70 2.26 15.48 18.56
N THR A 71 1.66 16.36 17.76
CA THR A 71 0.46 17.13 18.10
C THR A 71 -0.79 16.25 18.21
N PHE A 72 -0.77 15.05 17.64
CA PHE A 72 -1.87 14.09 17.68
C PHE A 72 -1.90 13.37 19.05
N MET A 73 -2.45 14.05 20.05
CA MET A 73 -2.52 13.58 21.43
C MET A 73 -3.62 12.51 21.63
N ASN A 74 -3.53 11.76 22.73
CA ASN A 74 -4.51 10.76 23.17
C ASN A 74 -4.73 9.57 22.22
N SER A 75 -3.88 9.42 21.20
CA SER A 75 -3.90 8.25 20.32
C SER A 75 -2.87 7.22 20.75
N HIS A 76 -3.30 6.24 21.53
CA HIS A 76 -2.44 5.12 21.94
C HIS A 76 -2.26 4.10 20.80
N SER A 77 -3.36 3.54 20.32
CA SER A 77 -3.43 2.64 19.17
C SER A 77 -4.79 2.82 18.50
N CYS A 78 -4.81 3.26 17.24
CA CYS A 78 -6.05 3.29 16.44
C CYS A 78 -6.36 1.91 15.87
N GLU A 79 -5.31 1.13 15.58
CA GLU A 79 -5.36 -0.17 14.92
C GLU A 79 -4.38 -1.10 15.63
N ASN A 80 -4.89 -2.13 16.30
CA ASN A 80 -4.09 -2.96 17.24
C ASN A 80 -2.93 -3.73 16.59
N TRP A 81 -2.92 -3.84 15.26
CA TRP A 81 -1.84 -4.46 14.50
C TRP A 81 -0.76 -3.47 14.03
N LEU A 82 -0.99 -2.17 14.19
CA LEU A 82 0.00 -1.14 13.89
C LEU A 82 0.80 -0.76 15.14
N PRO A 83 2.06 -0.32 14.99
CA PRO A 83 2.83 0.25 16.11
C PRO A 83 2.13 1.47 16.72
N ARG A 84 2.50 1.83 17.95
CA ARG A 84 1.99 3.05 18.57
C ARG A 84 2.33 4.26 17.72
N ARG A 85 1.40 5.22 17.68
CA ARG A 85 1.52 6.44 16.87
C ARG A 85 1.69 6.17 15.37
N VAL A 86 1.16 5.05 14.90
CA VAL A 86 1.02 4.75 13.48
C VAL A 86 -0.47 4.58 13.18
N MET A 87 -0.89 5.09 12.03
CA MET A 87 -2.27 5.04 11.57
C MET A 87 -2.27 4.72 10.08
N SER A 88 -3.25 3.91 9.63
CA SER A 88 -3.43 3.60 8.21
C SER A 88 -3.66 4.84 7.36
N ALA A 89 -3.16 4.77 6.13
CA ALA A 89 -3.20 5.86 5.17
C ALA A 89 -4.64 6.28 4.85
N TRP A 90 -5.62 5.36 4.79
CA TRP A 90 -7.02 5.70 4.56
C TRP A 90 -7.64 6.51 5.71
N ARG A 91 -7.23 6.26 6.97
CA ARG A 91 -7.75 7.02 8.13
C ARG A 91 -7.17 8.42 8.10
N ILE A 92 -5.88 8.51 7.80
CA ILE A 92 -5.17 9.77 7.64
C ILE A 92 -5.79 10.58 6.50
N ALA A 93 -6.09 9.97 5.35
CA ALA A 93 -6.73 10.65 4.24
C ALA A 93 -8.03 11.34 4.69
N GLY A 94 -8.92 10.64 5.40
CA GLY A 94 -10.13 11.24 5.95
C GLY A 94 -9.88 12.43 6.90
N ILE A 95 -8.84 12.35 7.75
CA ILE A 95 -8.42 13.47 8.61
C ILE A 95 -7.93 14.65 7.78
N ILE A 96 -7.09 14.40 6.76
CA ILE A 96 -6.54 15.42 5.87
C ILE A 96 -7.64 16.12 5.08
N HIS A 97 -8.61 15.37 4.55
CA HIS A 97 -9.79 15.94 3.88
C HIS A 97 -10.52 16.95 4.77
N ALA A 98 -10.72 16.61 6.05
CA ALA A 98 -11.34 17.51 7.03
C ALA A 98 -10.45 18.73 7.37
N LEU A 99 -9.14 18.52 7.58
CA LEU A 99 -8.20 19.61 7.92
C LEU A 99 -8.03 20.62 6.79
N GLU A 100 -8.06 20.16 5.53
CA GLU A 100 -7.94 21.00 4.35
C GLU A 100 -9.29 21.60 3.89
N GLY A 101 -10.40 21.18 4.50
CA GLY A 101 -11.75 21.64 4.14
C GLY A 101 -12.16 21.24 2.72
N TRP A 102 -11.66 20.11 2.21
CA TRP A 102 -12.02 19.63 0.88
C TRP A 102 -13.45 19.10 0.86
N ASN A 103 -14.34 19.81 0.18
CA ASN A 103 -15.73 19.41 0.02
C ASN A 103 -15.90 18.50 -1.22
N VAL A 104 -15.23 17.34 -1.19
CA VAL A 104 -15.31 16.31 -2.23
C VAL A 104 -15.55 14.95 -1.59
N HIS A 105 -16.12 14.02 -2.36
CA HIS A 105 -16.35 12.65 -1.92
C HIS A 105 -15.55 11.70 -2.79
N GLU A 106 -14.61 10.98 -2.18
CA GLU A 106 -13.84 9.92 -2.84
C GLU A 106 -14.60 8.60 -2.68
N CYS A 107 -15.05 8.03 -3.79
CA CYS A 107 -15.81 6.77 -3.81
C CYS A 107 -15.54 6.01 -5.11
N GLY A 108 -15.30 4.70 -4.98
CA GLY A 108 -14.88 3.86 -6.11
C GLY A 108 -13.60 4.41 -6.75
N ASP A 109 -13.64 4.60 -8.07
CA ASP A 109 -12.49 5.11 -8.84
C ASP A 109 -12.32 6.64 -8.76
N THR A 110 -13.22 7.34 -8.06
CA THR A 110 -13.15 8.80 -7.92
C THR A 110 -12.21 9.16 -6.77
N ILE A 111 -11.07 9.75 -7.12
CA ILE A 111 -10.04 10.21 -6.17
C ILE A 111 -9.68 11.66 -6.52
N LEU A 112 -9.48 12.52 -5.51
CA LEU A 112 -9.16 13.94 -5.70
C LEU A 112 -7.82 14.13 -6.42
N SER A 113 -6.75 13.65 -5.82
CA SER A 113 -5.38 13.58 -6.38
C SER A 113 -4.49 12.96 -5.31
N ILE A 114 -3.74 11.93 -5.69
CA ILE A 114 -2.81 11.24 -4.78
C ILE A 114 -1.72 12.21 -4.33
N GLU A 115 -1.18 13.02 -5.25
CA GLU A 115 -0.12 13.99 -4.99
C GLU A 115 -0.60 15.06 -4.00
N LYS A 116 -1.80 15.59 -4.21
CA LYS A 116 -2.38 16.61 -3.33
C LYS A 116 -2.60 16.10 -1.91
N VAL A 117 -3.17 14.89 -1.77
CA VAL A 117 -3.38 14.24 -0.47
C VAL A 117 -2.04 13.91 0.20
N TRP A 118 -1.06 13.44 -0.57
CA TRP A 118 0.28 13.12 -0.09
C TRP A 118 1.01 14.35 0.45
N GLU A 119 1.08 15.42 -0.33
CA GLU A 119 1.72 16.68 0.09
C GLU A 119 1.06 17.27 1.33
N ALA A 120 -0.28 17.26 1.39
CA ALA A 120 -1.02 17.70 2.58
C ALA A 120 -0.70 16.83 3.80
N SER A 121 -0.63 15.52 3.64
CA SER A 121 -0.26 14.59 4.71
C SER A 121 1.10 14.92 5.31
N ILE A 122 2.12 15.14 4.47
CA ILE A 122 3.46 15.52 4.93
C ILE A 122 3.45 16.91 5.60
N ARG A 123 2.70 17.88 5.06
CA ARG A 123 2.59 19.23 5.61
C ARG A 123 1.97 19.27 7.00
N HIS A 124 0.99 18.40 7.25
CA HIS A 124 0.36 18.20 8.57
C HIS A 124 1.22 17.34 9.53
N GLY A 125 2.43 16.95 9.11
CA GLY A 125 3.41 16.28 9.97
C GLY A 125 3.27 14.77 10.04
N PHE A 126 2.44 14.15 9.19
CA PHE A 126 2.44 12.70 9.02
C PHE A 126 3.72 12.27 8.30
N GLN A 127 4.30 11.14 8.70
CA GLN A 127 5.55 10.65 8.11
C GLN A 127 5.38 9.23 7.58
N PRO A 128 5.85 8.91 6.36
CA PRO A 128 5.74 7.57 5.81
C PRO A 128 6.38 6.55 6.76
N LEU A 129 5.66 5.45 7.03
CA LEU A 129 6.22 4.38 7.84
C LEU A 129 7.36 3.73 7.06
N LYS A 130 8.60 3.90 7.54
CA LYS A 130 9.77 3.24 6.95
C LYS A 130 9.68 1.74 7.23
N ASN A 131 9.98 0.92 6.22
CA ASN A 131 10.05 -0.53 6.38
C ASN A 131 10.99 -0.86 7.54
N ILE A 132 10.45 -1.43 8.60
CA ILE A 132 11.27 -2.19 9.53
C ILE A 132 11.54 -3.49 8.80
N LEU A 133 12.61 -3.51 7.99
CA LEU A 133 13.23 -4.77 7.61
C LEU A 133 13.73 -5.37 8.92
N THR A 134 12.91 -6.22 9.53
CA THR A 134 13.35 -7.02 10.67
C THR A 134 14.46 -7.92 10.14
N ASN A 135 15.70 -7.61 10.51
CA ASN A 135 16.84 -8.51 10.37
C ASN A 135 16.59 -9.82 11.11
#